data_AF-A0AAU7QFU5-F1
#
_entry.id   AF-A0AAU7QFU5-F1
#
_cell.length_a   1.000
_cell.length_b   1.000
_cell.length_c   1.000
_cell.angle_alpha   90.00
_cell.angle_beta   90.00
_cell.angle_gamma   90.00
#
_symmetry.space_group_name_H-M   'P 1'
#
loop_
_entity.id
_entity.type
_entity.pdbx_description
1 polymer ?
#
loop_
_entity_poly.entity_id
_entity_poly.type
_entity_poly.pdbx_seq_one_letter_code
_entity_poly.pdbx_strand_id
1 'polypeptide(L)'
;MNKTVVHFGAGALGRGLIIPSLAAAGYEVIAVDADRDLISRLTAGGGYDLLLTDKNERRRVPLAAAMLPEQPALAVALAGAALITTSVRKENLPQVAMALKNIAPKTVICCENIEQSGVYFASLLTAAGAAGGRSDGRGLEVAGLHGRSHLFGAMARLPDH
;
A
#
# COMPACT_ATOMS: atom_id res chain seq x y z
N MET A 1 15.63 -12.17 -2.06
CA MET A 1 14.89 -10.93 -2.40
C MET A 1 13.97 -10.61 -1.24
N ASN A 2 13.89 -9.34 -0.84
CA ASN A 2 12.97 -8.90 0.19
C ASN A 2 11.52 -9.06 -0.29
N LYS A 3 10.67 -9.72 0.50
CA LYS A 3 9.26 -10.04 0.16
C LYS A 3 8.25 -9.31 1.05
N THR A 4 8.70 -8.41 1.92
CA THR A 4 7.79 -7.67 2.80
C THR A 4 7.04 -6.60 2.03
N VAL A 5 5.71 -6.58 2.19
CA VAL A 5 4.83 -5.55 1.65
C VAL A 5 4.08 -4.90 2.79
N VAL A 6 4.05 -3.57 2.83
CA VAL A 6 3.20 -2.83 3.76
C VAL A 6 1.95 -2.38 3.02
N HIS A 7 0.78 -2.76 3.52
CA HIS A 7 -0.51 -2.40 2.97
C HIS A 7 -1.27 -1.49 3.93
N PHE A 8 -1.51 -0.24 3.53
CA PHE A 8 -2.37 0.69 4.26
C PHE A 8 -3.83 0.50 3.86
N GLY A 9 -4.71 0.35 4.84
CA GLY A 9 -6.15 0.17 4.67
C GLY A 9 -6.58 -1.29 4.67
N ALA A 10 -6.66 -1.90 5.84
CA ALA A 10 -7.14 -3.27 6.05
C ALA A 10 -8.68 -3.38 6.10
N GLY A 11 -9.40 -2.42 5.53
CA GLY A 11 -10.86 -2.45 5.35
C GLY A 11 -11.32 -3.55 4.38
N ALA A 12 -12.56 -3.43 3.89
CA ALA A 12 -13.15 -4.43 2.99
C ALA A 12 -12.37 -4.61 1.68
N LEU A 13 -11.94 -3.53 1.02
CA LEU A 13 -11.15 -3.60 -0.22
C LEU A 13 -9.77 -4.24 0.01
N GLY A 14 -9.07 -3.78 1.06
CA GLY A 14 -7.77 -4.32 1.44
C GLY A 14 -7.85 -5.82 1.74
N ARG A 15 -8.73 -6.24 2.66
CA ARG A 15 -8.85 -7.65 3.06
C ARG A 15 -9.55 -8.53 2.04
N GLY A 16 -10.45 -7.98 1.23
CA GLY A 16 -11.22 -8.73 0.24
C GLY A 16 -10.48 -8.96 -1.07
N LEU A 17 -9.54 -8.07 -1.43
CA LEU A 17 -8.90 -8.08 -2.74
C LEU A 17 -7.38 -7.91 -2.69
N ILE A 18 -6.88 -6.81 -2.10
CA ILE A 18 -5.47 -6.43 -2.24
C ILE A 18 -4.54 -7.36 -1.45
N ILE A 19 -4.78 -7.51 -0.14
CA ILE A 19 -3.99 -8.38 0.74
C ILE A 19 -4.01 -9.84 0.27
N PRO A 20 -5.18 -10.46 -0.08
CA PRO A 20 -5.20 -11.84 -0.58
C PRO A 20 -4.43 -12.03 -1.88
N SER A 21 -4.42 -11.03 -2.76
CA SER A 21 -3.68 -11.06 -4.04
C SER A 21 -2.17 -11.01 -3.79
N LEU A 22 -1.71 -10.12 -2.90
CA LEU A 22 -0.31 -10.03 -2.48
C LEU A 22 0.16 -11.33 -1.80
N ALA A 23 -0.64 -11.87 -0.88
CA ALA A 23 -0.34 -13.12 -0.20
C ALA A 23 -0.28 -14.30 -1.19
N ALA A 24 -1.19 -14.36 -2.17
CA ALA A 24 -1.17 -15.38 -3.22
C ALA A 24 0.07 -15.27 -4.12
N ALA A 25 0.59 -14.05 -4.33
CA ALA A 25 1.86 -13.81 -5.02
C ALA A 25 3.10 -14.13 -4.18
N GLY A 26 2.93 -14.59 -2.93
CA GLY A 26 4.01 -15.01 -2.04
C GLY A 26 4.70 -13.88 -1.28
N TYR A 27 4.06 -12.71 -1.16
CA TYR A 27 4.54 -11.61 -0.31
C TYR A 27 4.17 -11.83 1.16
N GLU A 28 5.03 -11.32 2.05
CA GLU A 28 4.77 -11.23 3.48
C GLU A 28 4.11 -9.90 3.78
N VAL A 29 2.80 -9.91 4.03
CA VAL A 29 2.01 -8.67 4.12
C VAL A 29 1.93 -8.19 5.57
N ILE A 30 2.35 -6.94 5.79
CA ILE A 30 2.09 -6.17 7.00
C ILE A 30 0.89 -5.28 6.73
N ALA A 31 -0.21 -5.49 7.44
CA ALA A 31 -1.41 -4.67 7.32
C ALA A 31 -1.37 -3.48 8.27
N VAL A 32 -1.74 -2.29 7.79
CA VAL A 32 -1.79 -1.06 8.58
C VAL A 32 -3.18 -0.45 8.46
N ASP A 33 -3.82 -0.16 9.58
CA ASP A 33 -5.15 0.47 9.63
C ASP A 33 -5.32 1.26 10.93
N ALA A 34 -6.13 2.31 10.91
CA ALA A 34 -6.41 3.14 12.08
C ALA A 34 -7.46 2.52 13.02
N ASP A 35 -8.22 1.52 12.56
CA ASP A 35 -9.19 0.80 13.39
C ASP A 35 -8.47 -0.15 14.37
N ARG A 36 -8.46 0.22 15.66
CA ARG A 36 -7.82 -0.54 16.75
C ARG A 36 -8.42 -1.92 16.97
N ASP A 37 -9.74 -2.05 16.87
CA ASP A 37 -10.42 -3.32 17.10
C ASP A 37 -10.16 -4.28 15.94
N LEU A 38 -10.08 -3.75 14.73
CA LEU A 38 -9.62 -4.49 13.56
C LEU A 38 -8.18 -4.97 13.74
N ILE A 39 -7.23 -4.07 14.04
CA ILE A 39 -5.82 -4.43 14.21
C ILE A 39 -5.65 -5.45 15.33
N SER A 40 -6.34 -5.29 16.47
CA SER A 40 -6.31 -6.25 17.57
C SER A 40 -6.71 -7.67 17.12
N ARG A 41 -7.82 -7.78 16.37
CA ARG A 41 -8.27 -9.07 15.82
C ARG A 41 -7.30 -9.67 14.81
N LEU A 42 -6.74 -8.85 13.91
CA LEU A 42 -5.78 -9.31 12.92
C LEU A 42 -4.49 -9.80 13.56
N THR A 43 -3.99 -9.09 14.57
CA THR A 43 -2.79 -9.48 15.34
C THR A 43 -3.04 -10.76 16.12
N ALA A 44 -4.14 -10.86 16.85
CA ALA A 44 -4.48 -12.07 17.62
C ALA A 44 -4.64 -13.31 16.72
N GLY A 45 -5.15 -13.12 15.50
CA GLY A 45 -5.29 -14.20 14.52
C GLY A 45 -4.02 -14.50 13.72
N GLY A 46 -3.04 -13.59 13.63
CA GLY A 46 -1.97 -13.68 12.64
C GLY A 46 -2.49 -13.65 11.19
N GLY A 47 -3.63 -13.00 10.96
CA GLY A 47 -4.37 -13.04 9.69
C GLY A 47 -5.88 -13.12 9.88
N TYR A 48 -6.59 -13.49 8.82
CA TYR A 48 -8.06 -13.58 8.80
C TYR A 48 -8.54 -14.62 7.79
N ASP A 49 -9.83 -14.99 7.88
CA ASP A 49 -10.47 -15.86 6.90
C ASP A 49 -11.25 -15.01 5.89
N LEU A 50 -11.07 -15.30 4.62
CA LEU A 50 -11.79 -14.70 3.51
C LEU A 50 -12.87 -15.68 3.04
N LEU A 51 -14.14 -15.24 3.03
CA LEU A 51 -15.24 -16.00 2.45
C LEU A 51 -15.36 -15.68 0.95
N LEU A 52 -15.16 -16.68 0.11
CA LEU A 52 -15.45 -16.64 -1.33
C LEU A 52 -16.90 -17.09 -1.51
N THR A 53 -17.80 -16.12 -1.70
CA THR A 53 -19.25 -16.35 -1.67
C THR A 53 -19.75 -17.18 -2.85
N ASP A 54 -19.13 -17.03 -4.02
CA ASP A 54 -19.40 -17.81 -5.22
C ASP A 54 -19.09 -19.30 -5.04
N LYS A 55 -18.08 -19.62 -4.23
CA LYS A 55 -17.63 -20.98 -3.93
C LYS A 55 -18.11 -21.51 -2.59
N ASN A 56 -18.74 -20.66 -1.77
CA ASN A 56 -19.03 -20.92 -0.36
C ASN A 56 -17.81 -21.47 0.41
N GLU A 57 -16.62 -20.95 0.08
CA GLU A 57 -15.33 -21.45 0.57
C GLU A 57 -14.68 -20.42 1.50
N ARG A 58 -14.08 -20.87 2.60
CA ARG A 58 -13.24 -20.02 3.44
C ARG A 58 -11.78 -20.28 3.16
N ARG A 59 -11.07 -19.22 2.76
CA ARG A 59 -9.63 -19.25 2.54
C ARG A 59 -8.92 -18.48 3.65
N ARG A 60 -7.92 -19.11 4.29
CA ARG A 60 -7.05 -18.43 5.25
C ARG A 60 -6.14 -17.44 4.52
N VAL A 61 -6.05 -16.22 5.02
CA VAL A 61 -5.12 -15.19 4.55
C VAL A 61 -4.18 -14.82 5.69
N PRO A 62 -2.90 -15.25 5.65
CA PRO A 62 -1.93 -14.93 6.69
C PRO A 62 -1.47 -13.47 6.57
N LEU A 63 -1.10 -12.89 7.71
CA LEU A 63 -0.41 -11.60 7.79
C LEU A 63 0.92 -11.81 8.54
N ALA A 64 1.97 -11.15 8.07
CA ALA A 64 3.24 -11.10 8.78
C ALA A 64 3.12 -10.25 10.07
N ALA A 65 2.35 -9.16 10.00
CA ALA A 65 1.96 -8.36 11.15
C ALA A 65 0.71 -7.52 10.83
N ALA A 66 0.07 -6.99 11.87
CA ALA A 66 -0.92 -5.93 11.76
C ALA A 66 -0.55 -4.79 12.73
N MET A 67 -0.55 -3.55 12.24
CA MET A 67 -0.03 -2.39 12.95
C MET A 67 -1.00 -1.20 12.88
N LEU A 68 -0.99 -0.39 13.93
CA LEU A 68 -1.58 0.95 13.91
C LEU A 68 -0.58 1.95 13.30
N PRO A 69 -1.04 3.04 12.65
CA PRO A 69 -0.17 4.04 12.04
C PRO A 69 0.84 4.69 13.00
N GLU A 70 0.49 4.82 14.28
CA GLU A 70 1.33 5.45 15.30
C GLU A 70 2.37 4.51 15.93
N GLN A 71 2.38 3.22 15.59
CA GLN A 71 3.35 2.29 16.17
C GLN A 71 4.78 2.59 15.68
N PRO A 72 5.77 2.73 16.58
CA PRO A 72 7.15 3.04 16.19
C PRO A 72 7.77 2.05 15.21
N ALA A 73 7.39 0.77 15.30
CA ALA A 73 7.87 -0.28 14.41
C ALA A 73 7.48 -0.09 12.94
N LEU A 74 6.44 0.72 12.66
CA LEU A 74 5.96 0.96 11.30
C LEU A 74 7.02 1.64 10.43
N ALA A 75 7.78 2.60 10.97
CA ALA A 75 8.83 3.28 10.21
C ALA A 75 9.91 2.31 9.71
N VAL A 76 10.28 1.33 10.55
CA VAL A 76 11.24 0.27 10.19
C VAL A 76 10.65 -0.64 9.12
N ALA A 77 9.39 -1.07 9.28
CA ALA A 77 8.70 -1.90 8.30
C ALA A 77 8.58 -1.21 6.93
N LEU A 78 8.27 0.10 6.91
CA LEU A 78 8.16 0.90 5.69
C LEU A 78 9.50 1.08 4.99
N ALA A 79 10.56 1.43 5.73
CA ALA A 79 11.91 1.57 5.17
C ALA A 79 12.45 0.25 4.62
N GLY A 80 12.07 -0.85 5.27
CA GLY A 80 12.41 -2.21 4.85
C GLY A 80 11.43 -2.81 3.85
N ALA A 81 10.40 -2.13 3.35
CA ALA A 81 9.42 -2.75 2.46
C ALA A 81 9.93 -2.86 1.01
N ALA A 82 9.59 -3.95 0.33
CA ALA A 82 9.82 -4.09 -1.11
C ALA A 82 8.78 -3.30 -1.93
N LEU A 83 7.56 -3.21 -1.42
CA LEU A 83 6.43 -2.53 -2.03
C LEU A 83 5.52 -1.97 -0.92
N ILE A 84 4.94 -0.81 -1.16
CA ILE A 84 3.85 -0.25 -0.35
C ILE A 84 2.59 -0.16 -1.21
N THR A 85 1.45 -0.54 -0.65
CA THR A 85 0.15 -0.42 -1.31
C THR A 85 -0.86 0.30 -0.42
N THR A 86 -1.85 0.96 -1.01
CA THR A 86 -2.91 1.66 -0.25
C THR A 86 -4.31 1.28 -0.73
N SER A 87 -5.25 1.18 0.19
CA SER A 87 -6.70 1.25 -0.06
C SER A 87 -7.39 1.92 1.13
N VAL A 88 -7.11 3.21 1.32
CA VAL A 88 -7.51 3.98 2.51
C VAL A 88 -8.63 4.99 2.26
N ARG A 89 -9.07 5.17 1.01
CA ARG A 89 -9.85 6.31 0.49
C ARG A 89 -9.01 7.57 0.33
N LYS A 90 -9.40 8.43 -0.61
CA LYS A 90 -8.66 9.63 -1.01
C LYS A 90 -8.35 10.54 0.18
N GLU A 91 -9.34 10.75 1.05
CA GLU A 91 -9.25 11.64 2.22
C GLU A 91 -8.16 11.24 3.22
N ASN A 92 -7.76 9.96 3.22
CA ASN A 92 -6.78 9.39 4.14
C ASN A 92 -5.36 9.27 3.54
N LEU A 93 -5.20 9.53 2.24
CA LEU A 93 -3.89 9.52 1.59
C LEU A 93 -2.89 10.54 2.16
N PRO A 94 -3.28 11.77 2.57
CA PRO A 94 -2.35 12.71 3.18
C PRO A 94 -1.64 12.13 4.43
N GLN A 95 -2.34 11.34 5.25
CA GLN A 95 -1.77 10.71 6.44
C GLN A 95 -0.75 9.63 6.07
N VAL A 96 -1.02 8.86 5.01
CA VAL A 96 -0.06 7.87 4.48
C VAL A 96 1.17 8.57 3.90
N ALA A 97 1.01 9.68 3.19
CA ALA A 97 2.13 10.47 2.68
C ALA A 97 3.00 11.02 3.82
N MET A 98 2.39 11.46 4.92
CA MET A 98 3.11 11.89 6.11
C MET A 98 3.90 10.75 6.79
N ALA A 99 3.34 9.54 6.85
CA ALA A 99 4.05 8.37 7.37
C ALA A 99 5.30 8.02 6.53
N LEU A 100 5.29 8.37 5.25
CA LEU A 100 6.39 8.17 4.31
C LEU A 100 7.35 9.35 4.20
N LYS A 101 7.12 10.47 4.92
CA LYS A 101 7.90 11.71 4.76
C LYS A 101 9.41 11.49 4.82
N ASN A 102 9.91 10.71 5.77
CA ASN A 102 11.36 10.49 5.92
C ASN A 102 11.81 9.13 5.36
N ILE A 103 11.00 8.55 4.48
CA ILE A 103 11.20 7.20 3.95
C ILE A 103 11.30 7.33 2.43
N ALA A 104 12.28 6.66 1.84
CA ALA A 104 12.43 6.54 0.40
C ALA A 104 11.90 5.16 -0.05
N PRO A 105 10.58 5.00 -0.28
CA PRO A 105 10.03 3.72 -0.66
C PRO A 105 10.48 3.34 -2.08
N LYS A 106 10.76 2.05 -2.31
CA LYS A 106 11.15 1.56 -3.64
C LYS A 106 10.02 1.68 -4.66
N THR A 107 8.79 1.37 -4.23
CA THR A 107 7.61 1.41 -5.08
C THR A 107 6.37 1.60 -4.22
N VAL A 108 5.45 2.44 -4.69
CA VAL A 108 4.14 2.64 -4.07
C VAL A 108 3.04 2.44 -5.14
N ILE A 109 2.01 1.67 -4.82
CA ILE A 109 0.83 1.48 -5.67
C ILE A 109 -0.43 1.90 -4.91
N CYS A 110 -1.14 2.90 -5.42
CA CYS A 110 -2.38 3.40 -4.81
C CYS A 110 -3.59 2.67 -5.40
N CYS A 111 -4.21 1.75 -4.64
CA CYS A 111 -5.41 1.02 -5.02
C CYS A 111 -6.68 1.76 -4.56
N GLU A 112 -6.74 3.06 -4.86
CA GLU A 112 -7.88 3.91 -4.54
C GLU A 112 -8.86 3.99 -5.70
N ASN A 113 -10.15 4.15 -5.40
CA ASN A 113 -11.19 4.34 -6.41
C ASN A 113 -11.26 5.80 -6.88
N ILE A 114 -10.15 6.33 -7.38
CA ILE A 114 -10.05 7.65 -7.99
C ILE A 114 -9.15 7.58 -9.22
N GLU A 115 -9.44 8.44 -10.19
CA GLU A 115 -8.55 8.60 -11.34
C GLU A 115 -7.19 9.13 -10.91
N GLN A 116 -6.14 8.61 -11.56
CA GLN A 116 -4.75 9.07 -11.37
C GLN A 116 -4.29 9.09 -9.90
N SER A 117 -4.74 8.10 -9.10
CA SER A 117 -4.40 7.98 -7.68
C SER A 117 -2.91 8.11 -7.38
N GLY A 118 -2.04 7.53 -8.23
CA GLY A 118 -0.59 7.63 -8.11
C GLY A 118 -0.05 9.05 -8.30
N VAL A 119 -0.56 9.81 -9.28
CA VAL A 119 -0.16 11.22 -9.51
C VAL A 119 -0.60 12.08 -8.32
N TYR A 120 -1.83 11.88 -7.85
CA TYR A 120 -2.33 12.55 -6.67
C TYR A 120 -1.47 12.22 -5.43
N PHE A 121 -1.11 10.96 -5.22
CA PHE A 121 -0.27 10.58 -4.09
C PHE A 121 1.17 11.13 -4.19
N ALA A 122 1.75 11.17 -5.39
CA ALA A 122 3.06 11.78 -5.62
C ALA A 122 3.07 13.29 -5.29
N SER A 123 1.99 14.01 -5.57
CA SER A 123 1.87 15.43 -5.19
C SER A 123 1.79 15.60 -3.67
N LEU A 124 1.12 14.69 -2.95
CA LEU A 124 1.09 14.69 -1.49
C LEU A 124 2.47 14.40 -0.88
N LEU A 125 3.22 13.45 -1.43
CA LEU A 125 4.60 13.18 -0.98
C LEU A 125 5.50 14.42 -1.15
N THR A 126 5.38 15.10 -2.29
CA THR A 126 6.10 16.35 -2.55
C THR A 126 5.71 17.44 -1.53
N ALA A 127 4.41 17.63 -1.30
CA ALA A 127 3.90 18.62 -0.36
C ALA A 127 4.30 18.33 1.11
N ALA A 128 4.40 17.05 1.49
CA ALA A 128 4.84 16.64 2.83
C ALA A 128 6.34 16.91 3.07
N GLY A 129 7.10 17.27 2.04
CA GLY A 129 8.54 17.36 2.09
C GLY A 129 9.18 15.97 2.18
N ALA A 130 8.49 14.92 1.68
CA ALA A 130 9.11 13.63 1.50
C ALA A 130 10.21 13.80 0.47
N ALA A 131 11.44 13.34 0.76
CA ALA A 131 12.63 13.64 -0.02
C ALA A 131 12.44 13.26 -1.50
N GLY A 132 11.97 14.24 -2.29
CA GLY A 132 12.13 14.26 -3.73
C GLY A 132 13.62 14.44 -3.99
N GLY A 133 14.17 13.57 -4.83
CA GLY A 133 15.46 13.82 -5.46
C GLY A 133 15.49 15.25 -6.01
N ARG A 134 16.66 15.87 -5.91
CA ARG A 134 16.92 17.24 -6.38
C ARG A 134 16.30 17.46 -7.76
N SER A 135 15.66 18.62 -7.94
CA SER A 135 15.10 19.07 -9.22
C SER A 135 16.23 19.41 -10.20
N ASP A 136 16.68 18.44 -10.98
CA ASP A 136 17.51 18.62 -12.17
C ASP A 136 16.65 18.54 -13.44
N GLY A 137 15.57 19.34 -13.49
CA GLY A 137 14.90 19.72 -14.75
C GLY A 137 14.32 18.61 -15.62
N ARG A 138 14.32 17.34 -15.17
CA ARG A 138 13.71 16.21 -15.87
C ARG A 138 12.52 15.72 -15.06
N GLY A 139 11.33 16.04 -15.54
CA GLY A 139 10.07 15.69 -14.90
C GLY A 139 9.93 14.18 -14.69
N LEU A 140 9.16 13.81 -13.66
CA LEU A 140 8.71 12.46 -13.41
C LEU A 140 8.08 11.89 -14.69
N GLU A 141 8.71 10.88 -15.30
CA GLU A 141 8.21 10.30 -16.54
C GLU A 141 7.03 9.37 -16.23
N VAL A 142 5.82 9.85 -16.50
CA VAL A 142 4.60 9.03 -16.47
C VAL A 142 4.51 8.32 -17.81
N ALA A 143 4.94 7.06 -17.87
CA ALA A 143 4.76 6.22 -19.05
C ALA A 143 3.25 6.00 -19.28
N GLY A 144 2.68 6.77 -20.20
CA GLY A 144 1.28 6.66 -20.61
C GLY A 144 1.07 5.41 -21.45
N LEU A 145 0.43 4.38 -20.88
CA LEU A 145 -0.12 3.27 -21.66
C LEU A 145 -1.34 3.76 -22.45
N HIS A 146 -1.11 4.23 -23.67
CA HIS A 146 -2.16 4.36 -24.66
C HIS A 146 -2.55 2.97 -25.17
N GLY A 147 -3.68 2.46 -24.69
CA GLY A 147 -4.45 1.45 -25.41
C GLY A 147 -4.83 0.22 -24.60
N ARG A 148 -6.15 0.13 -24.38
CA ARG A 148 -6.97 -1.07 -24.11
C ARG A 148 -7.14 -1.50 -22.64
N SER A 149 -8.29 -1.05 -22.12
CA SER A 149 -9.25 -1.78 -21.28
C SER A 149 -8.76 -2.50 -20.01
N HIS A 150 -9.16 -1.88 -18.89
CA HIS A 150 -9.60 -2.46 -17.61
C HIS A 150 -8.59 -3.18 -16.71
N LEU A 151 -8.57 -2.70 -15.46
CA LEU A 151 -7.81 -3.15 -14.29
C LEU A 151 -6.30 -3.03 -14.44
N PHE A 152 -5.72 -1.96 -13.92
CA PHE A 152 -4.55 -1.93 -13.03
C PHE A 152 -4.08 -0.47 -12.94
N GLY A 153 -3.97 0.04 -11.71
CA GLY A 153 -3.62 1.43 -11.43
C GLY A 153 -2.23 1.81 -11.94
N ALA A 154 -2.05 3.11 -12.22
CA ALA A 154 -0.79 3.67 -12.67
C ALA A 154 0.38 3.32 -11.71
N MET A 155 1.45 2.74 -12.25
CA MET A 155 2.71 2.55 -11.54
C MET A 155 3.48 3.87 -11.52
N ALA A 156 3.76 4.42 -10.34
CA ALA A 156 4.80 5.42 -10.17
C ALA A 156 6.12 4.68 -9.86
N ARG A 157 7.07 4.76 -10.79
CA ARG A 157 8.43 4.23 -10.60
C ARG A 157 9.34 5.41 -10.27
N LEU A 158 10.03 5.38 -9.14
CA LEU A 158 11.12 6.32 -8.88
C LEU A 158 12.33 5.92 -9.74
N PRO A 159 13.08 6.88 -10.31
CA PRO A 159 14.20 6.56 -11.18
C PRO A 159 15.28 5.78 -10.42
N ASP A 160 15.82 4.75 -11.08
CA ASP A 160 16.94 3.95 -10.58
C ASP A 160 18.21 4.84 -10.53
N HIS A 161 18.99 4.75 -9.45
CA HIS A 161 20.29 5.41 -9.30
C HIS A 161 21.36 4.80 -10.20
#